data_AF-A0A965VV26-F1
#
_entry.id   AF-A0A965VV26-F1
#
_cell.length_a   1.000
_cell.length_b   1.000
_cell.length_c   1.000
_cell.angle_alpha   90.00
_cell.angle_beta   90.00
_cell.angle_gamma   90.00
#
_symmetry.space_group_name_H-M   'P 1'
#
loop_
_entity.id
_entity.type
_entity.pdbx_description
1 polymer ?
#
loop_
_entity_poly.entity_id
_entity_poly.type
_entity_poly.pdbx_seq_one_letter_code
_entity_poly.pdbx_strand_id
1 'polypeptide(L)' 'MIHPSIEPFLPKVIELCKLHKITSASLFGSVLTDRFNNASDVDFLVTIKEDLDPVEMGEHLWDLTLN' A
#
# COMPACT_ATOMS: atom_id res chain seq x y z
N MET A 1 -5.08 10.87 12.02
CA MET A 1 -5.58 11.13 10.65
C MET A 1 -4.41 10.96 9.71
N ILE A 2 -4.64 10.46 8.49
CA ILE A 2 -3.57 10.33 7.48
C ILE A 2 -3.05 11.74 7.15
N HIS A 3 -1.74 11.89 6.98
CA HIS A 3 -1.16 13.18 6.62
C HIS A 3 -1.71 13.69 5.27
N PRO A 4 -2.19 14.95 5.15
CA PRO A 4 -2.89 15.43 3.94
C PRO A 4 -2.07 15.34 2.64
N SER A 5 -0.74 15.34 2.75
CA SER A 5 0.15 15.18 1.58
C SER A 5 0.04 13.82 0.90
N ILE A 6 -0.57 12.82 1.54
CA ILE A 6 -0.76 11.47 0.98
C ILE A 6 -2.06 11.38 0.16
N GLU A 7 -3.06 12.20 0.47
CA GLU A 7 -4.40 12.12 -0.14
C GLU A 7 -4.38 12.15 -1.68
N PRO A 8 -3.56 12.98 -2.35
CA PRO A 8 -3.50 13.00 -3.82
C PRO A 8 -3.03 11.69 -4.46
N PHE A 9 -2.29 10.86 -3.72
CA PHE A 9 -1.72 9.60 -4.21
C PHE A 9 -2.64 8.40 -3.94
N LEU A 10 -3.59 8.53 -3.02
CA LEU A 10 -4.50 7.43 -2.65
C LEU A 10 -5.24 6.82 -3.84
N PRO A 11 -5.73 7.56 -4.86
CA PRO A 11 -6.36 6.96 -6.03
C PRO A 11 -5.44 5.95 -6.74
N LYS A 12 -4.18 6.32 -6.99
CA LYS A 12 -3.20 5.44 -7.64
C LYS A 12 -2.83 4.24 -6.78
N VAL A 13 -2.70 4.44 -5.46
CA VAL A 13 -2.46 3.33 -4.51
C VAL A 13 -3.64 2.36 -4.50
N ILE A 14 -4.88 2.85 -4.52
CA ILE A 14 -6.08 2.02 -4.57
C ILE A 14 -6.14 1.22 -5.89
N GLU A 15 -5.77 1.82 -7.01
CA GLU A 15 -5.68 1.11 -8.30
C GLU A 15 -4.63 0.01 -8.25
N LEU A 16 -3.45 0.28 -7.70
CA LEU A 16 -2.40 -0.71 -7.50
C LEU A 16 -2.90 -1.86 -6.61
N CYS A 17 -3.55 -1.56 -5.48
CA CYS A 17 -4.12 -2.59 -4.61
C CYS A 17 -5.09 -3.51 -5.36
N LYS A 18 -5.98 -2.94 -6.18
CA LYS A 18 -6.93 -3.72 -6.99
C LYS A 18 -6.23 -4.60 -8.02
N LEU A 19 -5.19 -4.08 -8.67
CA LEU A 19 -4.40 -4.80 -9.66
C LEU A 19 -3.75 -6.05 -9.03
N HIS A 20 -3.17 -5.91 -7.84
CA HIS A 20 -2.44 -6.97 -7.13
C HIS A 20 -3.29 -7.80 -6.15
N LYS A 21 -4.62 -7.81 -6.33
CA LYS A 21 -5.56 -8.62 -5.51
C LYS A 21 -5.45 -8.34 -4.00
N ILE A 22 -5.05 -7.13 -3.62
CA ILE A 22 -5.04 -6.68 -2.23
C ILE A 22 -6.48 -6.37 -1.81
N THR A 23 -6.94 -7.03 -0.76
CA THR A 23 -8.31 -6.93 -0.21
C THR A 23 -8.43 -5.86 0.87
N SER A 24 -7.33 -5.58 1.57
CA SER A 24 -7.27 -4.49 2.55
C SER A 24 -5.87 -3.88 2.60
N ALA A 25 -5.81 -2.58 2.88
CA ALA A 25 -4.57 -1.84 3.09
C ALA A 25 -4.76 -0.87 4.26
N SER A 26 -3.79 -0.83 5.16
CA SER A 26 -3.76 0.06 6.32
C SER A 26 -2.45 0.83 6.35
N LEU A 27 -2.53 2.13 6.63
CA LEU A 27 -1.35 2.96 6.84
C LEU A 27 -0.90 2.86 8.29
N PHE A 28 0.41 2.82 8.51
CA PHE A 28 1.00 2.86 9.85
C PHE A 28 2.32 3.64 9.84
N GLY A 29 3.01 3.66 10.98
CA GLY A 29 4.31 4.31 11.07
C GLY A 29 4.23 5.83 11.14
N SER A 30 5.26 6.49 10.60
CA SER A 30 5.49 7.92 10.79
C SER A 30 4.38 8.80 10.21
N VAL A 31 3.71 8.35 9.13
CA VAL A 31 2.63 9.05 8.41
C VAL A 31 1.40 9.40 9.26
N LEU A 32 1.24 8.73 10.41
CA LEU A 32 0.15 8.99 11.36
C LEU A 32 0.55 9.95 12.49
N THR A 33 1.77 10.47 12.45
CA THR A 33 2.37 11.31 13.49
C THR A 33 2.82 12.66 12.93
N ASP A 34 3.10 13.58 13.84
CA ASP A 34 3.72 14.89 13.59
C ASP A 34 5.19 14.82 13.15
N ARG A 35 5.81 13.63 13.15
CA ARG A 35 7.19 13.43 12.69
C ARG A 35 7.32 13.15 11.19
N PHE A 36 6.20 12.93 10.49
CA PHE A 36 6.20 12.71 9.05
C PHE A 36 6.78 13.93 8.31
N ASN A 37 7.76 13.71 7.45
CA ASN A 37 8.43 14.77 6.72
C ASN A 37 8.98 14.27 5.37
N ASN A 38 9.68 15.13 4.64
CA ASN A 38 10.18 14.81 3.28
C ASN A 38 11.24 13.70 3.23
N ALA A 39 11.82 13.30 4.36
CA ALA A 39 12.71 12.16 4.47
C ALA A 39 12.01 10.88 4.94
N SER A 40 10.72 10.94 5.25
CA SER A 40 9.91 9.80 5.67
C SER A 40 9.46 8.96 4.48
N ASP A 41 9.39 7.65 4.69
CA ASP A 41 8.64 6.71 3.88
C ASP A 41 7.16 6.67 4.30
N VAL A 42 6.35 5.91 3.54
CA VAL A 42 4.94 5.67 3.82
C VAL A 42 4.72 4.17 3.95
N ASP A 43 4.44 3.73 5.18
CA ASP A 43 4.28 2.31 5.48
C ASP A 43 2.85 1.84 5.25
N PHE A 44 2.70 0.76 4.47
CA PHE A 44 1.44 0.07 4.26
C PHE A 44 1.53 -1.37 4.76
N LEU A 45 0.49 -1.80 5.49
CA LEU A 45 0.21 -3.21 5.75
C LEU A 45 -0.94 -3.63 4.85
N VAL A 46 -0.75 -4.71 4.09
CA VAL A 46 -1.73 -5.18 3.10
C VAL A 46 -2.12 -6.63 3.34
N THR A 47 -3.34 -6.98 2.97
CA THR A 47 -3.83 -8.36 2.88
C THR A 47 -4.05 -8.70 1.42
N ILE A 48 -3.37 -9.71 0.91
CA ILE A 48 -3.66 -10.29 -0.41
C ILE A 48 -4.75 -11.35 -0.25
N LYS A 49 -5.55 -11.54 -1.30
CA LYS A 49 -6.60 -12.56 -1.38
C LYS A 49 -6.03 -13.96 -1.06
N GLU A 50 -6.66 -14.68 -0.13
CA GLU A 50 -6.13 -15.93 0.46
C GLU A 50 -6.31 -17.18 -0.42
N ASP A 51 -7.15 -17.12 -1.46
CA ASP A 51 -7.50 -18.26 -2.32
C ASP A 51 -6.71 -18.29 -3.65
N LEU A 52 -5.61 -17.53 -3.73
CA LEU A 52 -4.71 -17.54 -4.89
C LEU A 52 -3.77 -18.75 -4.83
N ASP A 53 -3.32 -19.21 -6.00
CA ASP A 53 -2.19 -20.14 -6.06
C ASP A 53 -0.94 -19.48 -5.43
N PRO A 54 -0.12 -20.20 -4.65
CA PRO A 54 1.05 -19.61 -4.01
C PRO A 54 2.04 -18.93 -4.97
N VAL A 55 2.18 -19.43 -6.19
CA VAL A 55 3.05 -18.82 -7.21
C VAL A 55 2.43 -17.51 -7.70
N GLU A 56 1.14 -17.50 -8.02
CA GLU A 56 0.39 -16.29 -8.41
C GLU A 56 0.42 -15.22 -7.30
N MET A 57 0.22 -15.63 -6.04
CA MET A 57 0.34 -14.74 -4.89
C MET A 57 1.75 -14.13 -4.78
N GLY A 58 2.79 -14.95 -5.00
CA GLY A 58 4.17 -14.51 -5.01
C GLY A 58 4.46 -13.49 -6.12
N GLU A 59 3.94 -13.72 -7.33
CA GLU A 59 4.04 -12.80 -8.46
C GLU A 59 3.39 -11.45 -8.13
N HIS A 60 2.18 -11.46 -7.56
CA HIS A 60 1.52 -10.23 -7.14
C HIS A 60 2.30 -9.44 -6.08
N LEU A 61 2.98 -10.12 -5.15
CA LEU A 61 3.83 -9.47 -4.16
C LEU A 61 5.12 -8.89 -4.78
N TRP A 62 5.76 -9.64 -5.69
CA TRP A 62 7.02 -9.23 -6.32
C TRP A 62 6.84 -8.09 -7.33
N ASP A 63 5.71 -8.05 -8.02
CA ASP A 63 5.41 -7.02 -9.03
C ASP A 63 4.77 -5.75 -8.41
N LEU A 64 4.58 -5.71 -7.09
CA LEU A 64 3.95 -4.59 -6.38
C LEU A 64 4.84 -3.32 -6.43
N THR A 65 4.77 -2.60 -7.54
CA THR A 65 5.62 -1.44 -7.84
C THR A 65 4.78 -0.26 -8.32
N LEU A 66 5.17 0.95 -7.90
CA LEU A 66 4.58 2.20 -8.40
C LEU A 66 5.38 2.65 -9.63
N ASN A 67 4.88 2.34 -10.83
CA ASN A 67 5.41 2.86 -12.10
C ASN A 67 5.18 4.36 -12.27
#